data_AF-A0A2R4TFG7-F1
#
_entry.id   AF-A0A2R4TFG7-F1
#
_cell.length_a   1.000
_cell.length_b   1.000
_cell.length_c   1.000
_cell.angle_alpha   90.00
_cell.angle_beta   90.00
_cell.angle_gamma   90.00
#
_symmetry.space_group_name_H-M   'P 1'
#
loop_
_entity.id
_entity.type
_entity.pdbx_description
1 polymer ?
#
loop_
_entity_poly.entity_id
_entity_poly.type
_entity_poly.pdbx_seq_one_letter_code
_entity_poly.pdbx_strand_id
1 'polypeptide(L)'
;MSRRISRPARASRRGRVRVRIAAAALAGAAAASALTGCSYQEDICSSGEYPVLTVGDNGSACVPDSEQPPKGYTRYPEGKVPQQVDDKWDKYWRTHTLDKDGNTTDAPQID
;
A
#
# COMPACT_ATOMS: atom_id res chain seq x y z
N MET A 1 -58.63 49.85 -28.02
CA MET A 1 -57.17 49.61 -28.11
C MET A 1 -56.68 49.09 -26.76
N SER A 2 -56.35 47.81 -26.62
CA SER A 2 -55.75 47.25 -25.41
C SER A 2 -54.52 46.41 -25.77
N ARG A 3 -53.32 46.97 -25.55
CA ARG A 3 -52.06 46.23 -25.70
C ARG A 3 -51.78 45.47 -24.41
N ARG A 4 -51.82 44.13 -24.47
CA ARG A 4 -51.25 43.27 -23.44
C ARG A 4 -49.73 43.33 -23.53
N ILE A 5 -49.09 43.85 -22.49
CA ILE A 5 -47.63 43.87 -22.35
C ILE A 5 -47.20 42.56 -21.68
N SER A 6 -46.60 41.66 -22.44
CA SER A 6 -45.98 40.44 -21.90
C SER A 6 -44.63 40.77 -21.26
N ARG A 7 -44.49 40.56 -19.94
CA ARG A 7 -43.20 40.61 -19.24
C ARG A 7 -42.42 39.31 -19.48
N PRO A 8 -41.12 39.34 -19.82
CA PRO A 8 -40.35 38.11 -19.96
C PRO A 8 -39.93 37.56 -18.58
N ALA A 9 -40.09 36.25 -18.41
CA ALA A 9 -39.68 35.53 -17.21
C ALA A 9 -38.15 35.51 -17.07
N ARG A 10 -37.60 36.38 -16.22
CA ARG A 10 -36.15 36.44 -15.91
C ARG A 10 -35.72 35.45 -14.81
N ALA A 11 -36.54 34.46 -14.48
CA ALA A 11 -36.33 33.56 -13.33
C ALA A 11 -35.53 32.28 -13.62
N SER A 12 -35.06 32.04 -14.85
CA SER A 12 -34.50 30.73 -15.24
C SER A 12 -32.96 30.64 -15.24
N ARG A 13 -32.22 31.75 -15.08
CA ARG A 13 -30.73 31.72 -15.13
C ARG A 13 -30.07 31.39 -13.79
N ARG A 14 -30.68 31.75 -12.66
CA ARG A 14 -30.06 31.55 -11.32
C ARG A 14 -30.07 30.09 -10.87
N GLY A 15 -31.08 29.30 -11.24
CA GLY A 15 -31.15 27.87 -10.92
C GLY A 15 -30.09 27.04 -11.67
N ARG A 16 -29.88 27.32 -12.96
CA ARG A 16 -28.92 26.58 -13.80
C ARG A 16 -27.47 26.75 -13.37
N VAL A 17 -27.08 27.92 -12.87
CA VAL A 17 -25.70 28.18 -12.40
C VAL A 17 -25.42 27.44 -11.10
N ARG A 18 -26.39 27.40 -10.16
CA ARG A 18 -26.23 26.68 -8.88
C ARG A 18 -26.12 25.16 -9.08
N VAL A 19 -26.89 24.60 -10.00
CA VAL A 19 -26.83 23.16 -10.35
C VAL A 19 -25.49 22.80 -11.00
N ARG A 20 -24.94 23.67 -11.85
CA ARG A 20 -23.63 23.45 -12.51
C ARG A 20 -22.45 23.48 -11.51
N ILE A 21 -22.49 24.37 -10.52
CA ILE A 21 -21.46 24.46 -9.48
C ILE A 21 -21.52 23.25 -8.54
N ALA A 22 -22.73 22.81 -8.16
CA ALA A 22 -22.91 21.61 -7.34
C ALA A 22 -22.39 20.34 -8.06
N ALA A 23 -22.68 20.19 -9.36
CA ALA A 23 -22.22 19.04 -10.13
C ALA A 23 -20.69 18.99 -10.30
N ALA A 24 -20.02 20.15 -10.48
CA ALA A 24 -18.56 20.21 -10.58
C ALA A 24 -17.85 19.84 -9.27
N ALA A 25 -18.44 20.18 -8.12
CA ALA A 25 -17.88 19.83 -6.81
C ALA A 25 -17.93 18.31 -6.53
N LEU A 26 -19.02 17.62 -6.91
CA LEU A 26 -19.12 16.17 -6.75
C LEU A 26 -18.12 15.40 -7.64
N ALA A 27 -17.87 15.87 -8.86
CA ALA A 27 -16.90 15.24 -9.77
C ALA A 27 -15.46 15.37 -9.25
N GLY A 28 -15.11 16.50 -8.63
CA GLY A 28 -13.78 16.70 -8.04
C GLY A 28 -13.50 15.77 -6.84
N ALA A 29 -14.50 15.49 -6.01
CA ALA A 29 -14.35 14.62 -4.85
C ALA A 29 -14.08 13.16 -5.23
N ALA A 30 -14.76 12.63 -6.25
CA ALA A 30 -14.55 11.26 -6.73
C ALA A 30 -13.17 11.04 -7.38
N ALA A 31 -12.65 12.06 -8.08
CA ALA A 31 -11.31 12.02 -8.64
C ALA A 31 -10.22 12.08 -7.56
N ALA A 32 -10.44 12.80 -6.45
CA ALA A 32 -9.48 12.90 -5.35
C ALA A 32 -9.31 11.57 -4.58
N SER A 33 -10.39 10.80 -4.39
CA SER A 33 -10.31 9.48 -3.74
C SER A 33 -9.61 8.42 -4.61
N ALA A 34 -9.59 8.59 -5.94
CA ALA A 34 -8.84 7.71 -6.84
C ALA A 34 -7.32 7.97 -6.81
N LEU A 35 -6.89 9.13 -6.30
CA LEU A 35 -5.49 9.49 -6.14
C LEU A 35 -4.93 9.08 -4.76
N THR A 36 -5.80 8.84 -3.79
CA THR A 36 -5.38 8.24 -2.51
C THR A 36 -5.34 6.73 -2.69
N GLY A 37 -4.17 6.19 -3.02
CA GLY A 37 -3.95 4.75 -2.95
C GLY A 37 -4.35 4.24 -1.58
N CYS A 38 -5.26 3.27 -1.53
CA CYS A 38 -5.68 2.66 -0.26
C CYS A 38 -4.43 2.18 0.48
N SER A 39 -4.26 2.60 1.75
CA SER A 39 -3.18 2.12 2.61
C SER A 39 -3.45 0.66 2.97
N TYR A 40 -3.12 -0.25 2.05
CA TYR A 40 -3.19 -1.68 2.29
C TYR A 40 -1.82 -2.14 2.79
N GLN A 41 -1.83 -2.89 3.89
CA GLN A 41 -0.63 -3.48 4.45
C GLN A 41 -0.72 -4.98 4.20
N GLU A 42 0.23 -5.48 3.41
CA GLU A 42 0.27 -6.88 2.96
C GLU A 42 1.18 -7.67 3.90
N ASP A 43 0.74 -8.86 4.32
CA ASP A 43 1.59 -9.78 5.09
C ASP A 43 2.68 -10.38 4.18
N ILE A 44 3.87 -10.65 4.73
CA ILE A 44 5.01 -11.18 3.96
C ILE A 44 4.74 -12.62 3.48
N CYS A 45 4.13 -13.43 4.33
CA CYS A 45 3.77 -14.81 4.04
C CYS A 45 2.28 -15.04 4.26
N SER A 46 1.73 -16.07 3.62
CA SER A 46 0.34 -16.45 3.81
C SER A 46 0.12 -17.00 5.22
N SER A 47 -1.15 -17.06 5.65
CA SER A 47 -1.51 -17.74 6.89
C SER A 47 -1.09 -19.21 6.85
N GLY A 48 -0.41 -19.68 7.91
CA GLY A 48 0.14 -21.04 8.02
C GLY A 48 1.56 -21.20 7.50
N GLU A 49 2.19 -20.09 7.10
CA GLU A 49 3.60 -20.04 6.70
C GLU A 49 4.36 -19.01 7.54
N TYR A 50 5.67 -19.22 7.67
CA TYR A 50 6.59 -18.27 8.30
C TYR A 50 7.71 -17.87 7.33
N PRO A 51 8.23 -16.63 7.44
CA PRO A 51 9.31 -16.18 6.59
C PRO A 51 10.66 -16.75 7.08
N VAL A 52 11.52 -17.07 6.13
CA VAL A 52 12.92 -17.47 6.34
C VAL A 52 13.86 -16.52 5.59
N LEU A 53 15.12 -16.46 6.04
CA LEU A 53 16.18 -15.62 5.49
C LEU A 53 17.27 -16.50 4.87
N THR A 54 17.77 -16.13 3.69
CA THR A 54 18.94 -16.78 3.09
C THR A 54 20.18 -16.48 3.93
N VAL A 55 20.98 -17.50 4.25
CA VAL A 55 22.23 -17.31 4.97
C VAL A 55 23.27 -16.65 4.04
N GLY A 56 23.80 -15.50 4.46
CA GLY A 56 24.80 -14.73 3.70
C GLY A 56 24.24 -13.85 2.59
N ASP A 57 22.92 -13.75 2.46
CA ASP A 57 22.23 -12.90 1.48
C ASP A 57 20.92 -12.32 2.06
N ASN A 58 20.34 -11.27 1.48
CA ASN A 58 19.09 -10.66 1.96
C ASN A 58 17.82 -11.28 1.36
N GLY A 59 17.93 -12.37 0.61
CA GLY A 59 16.79 -13.10 0.06
C GLY A 59 15.90 -13.71 1.15
N SER A 60 14.61 -13.83 0.86
CA SER A 60 13.63 -14.45 1.76
C SER A 60 12.68 -15.40 1.04
N ALA A 61 12.08 -16.30 1.80
CA ALA A 61 11.07 -17.24 1.31
C ALA A 61 10.04 -17.54 2.42
N CYS A 62 8.90 -18.12 2.05
CA CYS A 62 7.87 -18.60 2.98
C CYS A 62 7.93 -20.12 3.09
N VAL A 63 7.85 -20.62 4.32
CA VAL A 63 7.90 -22.06 4.64
C VAL A 63 6.68 -22.41 5.48
N PRO A 64 5.98 -23.54 5.24
CA PRO A 64 4.86 -23.97 6.07
C PRO A 64 5.27 -24.15 7.54
N ASP A 65 4.41 -23.75 8.48
CA ASP A 65 4.70 -23.78 9.92
C ASP A 65 5.16 -25.16 10.45
N SER A 66 4.70 -26.24 9.83
CA SER A 66 5.07 -27.62 10.19
C SER A 66 6.41 -28.08 9.63
N GLU A 67 7.06 -27.29 8.78
CA GLU A 67 8.30 -27.66 8.07
C GLU A 67 9.52 -26.90 8.61
N GLN A 68 10.70 -27.50 8.45
CA GLN A 68 11.96 -26.84 8.76
C GLN A 68 12.42 -25.98 7.56
N PRO A 69 13.21 -24.92 7.80
CA PRO A 69 13.80 -24.15 6.72
C PRO A 69 14.59 -25.04 5.75
N PRO A 70 14.46 -24.83 4.43
CA PRO A 70 15.26 -25.55 3.45
C PRO A 70 16.75 -25.22 3.59
N LYS A 71 17.61 -26.08 3.05
CA LYS A 71 19.07 -25.87 3.11
C LYS A 71 19.45 -24.51 2.51
N GLY A 72 20.29 -23.76 3.23
CA GLY A 72 20.72 -22.41 2.83
C GLY A 72 19.84 -21.30 3.39
N TYR A 73 18.72 -21.63 4.02
CA TYR A 73 17.86 -20.70 4.74
C TYR A 73 17.95 -20.92 6.24
N THR A 74 17.61 -19.87 6.99
CA THR A 74 17.50 -19.89 8.45
C THR A 74 16.28 -19.12 8.91
N ARG A 75 15.85 -19.36 10.15
CA ARG A 75 14.82 -18.54 10.78
C ARG A 75 15.40 -17.18 11.15
N TYR A 76 14.59 -16.14 11.05
CA TYR A 76 14.93 -14.82 11.58
C TYR A 76 15.16 -14.90 13.10
N PRO A 77 16.03 -14.04 13.67
CA PRO A 77 16.19 -13.94 15.12
C PRO A 77 14.88 -13.56 15.80
N GLU A 78 14.68 -14.05 17.02
CA GLU A 78 13.48 -13.75 17.80
C GLU A 78 13.28 -12.23 17.95
N GLY A 79 12.04 -11.76 17.76
CA GLY A 79 11.69 -10.34 17.80
C GLY A 79 12.20 -9.53 16.60
N LYS A 80 12.85 -10.16 15.61
CA LYS A 80 13.34 -9.55 14.36
C LYS A 80 12.73 -10.16 13.10
N VAL A 81 11.55 -10.76 13.22
CA VAL A 81 10.84 -11.43 12.13
C VAL A 81 10.00 -10.39 11.36
N PRO A 82 10.16 -10.24 10.04
CA PRO A 82 9.25 -9.42 9.24
C PRO A 82 7.86 -10.06 9.22
N GLN A 83 6.82 -9.24 9.37
CA GLN A 83 5.42 -9.67 9.36
C GLN A 83 4.69 -9.09 8.17
N GLN A 84 4.92 -7.81 7.87
CA GLN A 84 4.28 -7.08 6.79
C GLN A 84 5.29 -6.42 5.86
N VAL A 85 4.90 -6.29 4.59
CA VAL A 85 5.64 -5.51 3.60
C VAL A 85 5.85 -4.10 4.13
N ASP A 86 7.10 -3.64 4.03
CA ASP A 86 7.56 -2.33 4.51
C ASP A 86 7.47 -2.12 6.03
N ASP A 87 7.30 -3.17 6.82
CA ASP A 87 7.46 -3.06 8.27
C ASP A 87 8.93 -2.80 8.66
N LYS A 88 9.15 -2.59 9.96
CA LYS A 88 10.47 -2.30 10.50
C LYS A 88 11.50 -3.36 10.12
N TRP A 89 11.13 -4.63 10.19
CA TRP A 89 12.04 -5.74 9.99
C TRP A 89 12.21 -6.07 8.51
N ASP A 90 11.16 -5.98 7.70
CA ASP A 90 11.26 -6.09 6.24
C ASP A 90 12.26 -5.06 5.71
N LYS A 91 12.12 -3.79 6.11
CA LYS A 91 13.08 -2.74 5.73
C LYS A 91 14.49 -2.98 6.24
N TYR A 92 14.64 -3.49 7.47
CA TYR A 92 15.95 -3.76 8.06
C TYR A 92 16.71 -4.84 7.28
N TRP A 93 16.03 -5.93 6.93
CA TRP A 93 16.64 -7.07 6.26
C TRP A 93 16.92 -6.83 4.77
N ARG A 94 16.38 -5.76 4.15
CA ARG A 94 16.77 -5.35 2.79
C ARG A 94 18.27 -5.05 2.64
N THR A 95 18.94 -4.65 3.72
CA THR A 95 20.39 -4.34 3.69
C THR A 95 21.22 -5.18 4.65
N HIS A 96 20.60 -6.15 5.34
CA HIS A 96 21.26 -6.98 6.34
C HIS A 96 20.98 -8.45 6.07
N THR A 97 21.83 -9.32 6.58
CA THR A 97 21.66 -10.77 6.55
C THR A 97 22.26 -11.41 7.80
N LEU A 98 22.17 -12.74 7.91
CA LEU A 98 22.89 -13.53 8.88
C LEU A 98 24.03 -14.28 8.21
N ASP A 99 25.22 -14.24 8.82
CA ASP A 99 26.33 -15.09 8.41
C ASP A 99 26.11 -16.56 8.83
N LYS A 100 27.04 -17.44 8.45
CA LYS A 100 27.01 -18.88 8.79
C LYS A 100 27.01 -19.16 10.29
N ASP A 101 27.43 -18.21 11.12
CA ASP A 101 27.53 -18.32 12.57
C ASP A 101 26.31 -17.68 13.27
N GLY A 102 25.38 -17.10 12.49
CA GLY A 102 24.16 -16.46 12.99
C GLY A 102 24.36 -14.99 13.41
N ASN A 103 25.49 -14.37 13.08
CA ASN A 103 25.71 -12.95 13.36
C ASN A 103 25.07 -12.10 12.27
N THR A 104 24.51 -10.95 12.65
CA THR A 104 23.99 -10.00 11.68
C THR A 104 25.11 -9.24 10.98
N THR A 105 25.11 -9.25 9.66
CA THR A 105 26.05 -8.52 8.79
C THR A 105 25.30 -7.71 7.76
N ASP A 106 25.98 -6.79 7.06
CA ASP A 106 25.42 -6.18 5.86
C ASP A 106 25.22 -7.24 4.77
N ALA A 107 24.17 -7.08 3.98
CA ALA A 107 23.92 -7.93 2.82
C ALA A 107 24.93 -7.60 1.69
N PRO A 108 25.28 -8.58 0.83
CA PRO A 108 26.06 -8.30 -0.36
C PRO A 108 25.42 -7.21 -1.21
N GLN A 109 26.19 -6.21 -1.62
CA GLN A 109 25.71 -5.25 -2.61
C GLN A 109 25.78 -5.93 -3.98
N ILE A 110 24.65 -6.00 -4.68
CA ILE A 110 24.64 -6.40 -6.09
C ILE A 110 24.98 -5.13 -6.89
N ASP A 111 26.20 -5.09 -7.40
CA ASP A 111 26.73 -4.09 -8.33
C ASP A 111 26.22 -4.25 -9.77
#